data_AF-A0A1U7JIY1-F1
#
_entry.id   AF-A0A1U7JIY1-F1
#
_cell.length_a   1.000
_cell.length_b   1.000
_cell.length_c   1.000
_cell.angle_alpha   90.00
_cell.angle_beta   90.00
_cell.angle_gamma   90.00
#
_symmetry.space_group_name_H-M   'P 1'
#
loop_
_entity.id
_entity.type
_entity.pdbx_description
1 polymer ?
#
loop_
_entity_poly.entity_id
_entity_poly.type
_entity_poly.pdbx_seq_one_letter_code
_entity_poly.pdbx_strand_id
1 'polypeptide(L)'
;MAPDNTVVVDVKGTLPGRGVWVTATRQMVEEAIKKRVFARGFKEQVKAEEGLADQVEKVLEQKALSALSISRKAGELITGFSKTEGALRTGRVLALLHATDASEDGIKKLAAIAASMNSNGGTHAVLRLFTSAQMDLALGRDNVIHAALLAGQAGRNCLNQAQKLARYRGPSDHSGLAGTKGAVAQD
;
A
#
# COMPACT_ATOMS: atom_id res chain seq x y z
N MET A 1 -14.23 -15.47 -12.76
CA MET A 1 -15.58 -15.14 -12.25
C MET A 1 -16.06 -16.25 -11.33
N ALA A 2 -16.92 -15.96 -10.36
CA ALA A 2 -17.55 -17.01 -9.55
C ALA A 2 -18.66 -17.73 -10.36
N PRO A 3 -19.08 -18.95 -9.96
CA PRO A 3 -20.11 -19.72 -10.68
C PRO A 3 -21.47 -19.03 -10.78
N ASP A 4 -21.73 -18.02 -9.95
CA ASP A 4 -22.92 -17.17 -9.92
C ASP A 4 -22.83 -15.94 -10.86
N ASN A 5 -21.80 -15.87 -11.70
CA ASN A 5 -21.49 -14.78 -12.62
C ASN A 5 -21.10 -13.45 -11.94
N THR A 6 -20.64 -13.51 -10.69
CA THR A 6 -20.11 -12.35 -9.97
C THR A 6 -18.63 -12.14 -10.28
N VAL A 7 -18.24 -10.87 -10.44
CA VAL A 7 -16.83 -10.48 -10.60
C VAL A 7 -16.13 -10.56 -9.25
N VAL A 8 -15.08 -11.38 -9.18
CA VAL A 8 -14.27 -11.55 -7.96
C VAL A 8 -12.94 -10.83 -8.12
N VAL A 9 -12.53 -10.12 -7.07
CA VAL A 9 -11.23 -9.47 -7.00
C VAL A 9 -10.13 -10.51 -6.79
N ASP A 10 -9.24 -10.67 -7.77
CA ASP A 10 -8.05 -11.52 -7.64
C ASP A 10 -6.76 -10.71 -7.74
N VAL A 11 -6.28 -10.22 -6.60
CA VAL A 11 -4.99 -9.51 -6.52
C VAL A 11 -3.79 -10.49 -6.61
N LYS A 12 -4.00 -11.79 -6.40
CA LYS A 12 -2.91 -12.79 -6.46
C LYS A 12 -2.74 -13.39 -7.86
N GLY A 13 -3.76 -13.32 -8.71
CA GLY A 13 -3.77 -13.93 -10.04
C GLY A 13 -3.75 -15.45 -9.99
N THR A 14 -4.32 -16.04 -8.94
CA THR A 14 -4.29 -17.49 -8.68
C THR A 14 -5.64 -18.18 -8.86
N LEU A 15 -6.72 -17.43 -9.10
CA LEU A 15 -8.03 -18.03 -9.33
C LEU A 15 -8.06 -18.73 -10.70
N PRO A 16 -8.63 -19.95 -10.79
CA PRO A 16 -8.75 -20.66 -12.05
C PRO A 16 -9.81 -20.01 -12.96
N GLY A 17 -9.69 -20.27 -14.27
CA GLY A 17 -10.66 -19.83 -15.27
C GLY A 17 -10.27 -18.55 -16.01
N ARG A 18 -11.24 -17.95 -16.71
CA ARG A 18 -11.05 -16.69 -17.44
C ARG A 18 -10.96 -15.53 -16.45
N GLY A 19 -10.01 -14.63 -16.67
CA GLY A 19 -9.81 -13.39 -15.91
C GLY A 19 -9.84 -12.16 -16.82
N VAL A 20 -10.01 -10.99 -16.21
CA VAL A 20 -9.90 -9.68 -16.87
C VAL A 20 -8.94 -8.83 -16.05
N TRP A 21 -7.92 -8.29 -16.70
CA TRP A 21 -6.92 -7.45 -16.04
C TRP A 21 -7.33 -5.98 -16.14
N VAL A 22 -7.26 -5.28 -15.02
CA VAL A 22 -7.50 -3.84 -14.94
C VAL A 22 -6.30 -3.21 -14.24
N THR A 23 -5.82 -2.10 -14.77
CA THR A 23 -4.78 -1.30 -14.11
C THR A 23 -5.21 -1.01 -12.67
N ALA A 24 -4.32 -1.28 -11.71
CA ALA A 24 -4.63 -1.20 -10.27
C ALA A 24 -4.64 0.26 -9.74
N THR A 25 -5.50 1.09 -10.33
CA THR A 25 -5.88 2.40 -9.81
C THR A 25 -7.39 2.44 -9.63
N ARG A 26 -7.86 3.13 -8.59
CA ARG A 26 -9.30 3.24 -8.30
C ARG A 26 -10.09 3.75 -9.49
N GLN A 27 -9.59 4.81 -10.14
CA GLN A 27 -10.20 5.39 -11.34
C GLN A 27 -10.37 4.37 -12.48
N MET A 28 -9.37 3.54 -12.75
CA MET A 28 -9.45 2.55 -13.84
C MET A 28 -10.43 1.43 -13.51
N VAL A 29 -10.54 1.03 -12.24
CA VAL A 29 -11.56 0.06 -11.80
C VAL A 29 -12.96 0.63 -11.94
N GLU A 30 -13.19 1.86 -11.47
CA GLU A 30 -14.47 2.56 -11.59
C GLU A 30 -14.86 2.76 -13.07
N GLU A 31 -13.90 3.12 -13.92
CA GLU A 31 -14.13 3.26 -15.36
C GLU A 31 -14.45 1.91 -16.03
N ALA A 32 -13.78 0.82 -15.62
CA ALA A 32 -14.06 -0.52 -16.12
C ALA A 32 -15.48 -0.98 -15.78
N ILE A 33 -15.97 -0.64 -14.58
CA ILE A 33 -17.36 -0.88 -14.16
C ILE A 33 -18.31 -0.05 -15.04
N LYS A 34 -18.09 1.26 -15.14
CA LYS A 34 -18.94 2.18 -15.92
C LYS A 34 -19.04 1.79 -17.39
N LYS A 35 -17.92 1.36 -17.99
CA LYS A 35 -17.84 0.94 -19.40
C LYS A 35 -18.23 -0.52 -19.64
N ARG A 36 -18.71 -1.25 -18.60
CA ARG A 36 -19.07 -2.68 -18.65
C ARG A 36 -17.95 -3.54 -19.29
N VAL A 37 -16.69 -3.22 -18.98
CA VAL A 37 -15.51 -3.90 -19.56
C VAL A 37 -15.49 -5.38 -19.16
N PHE A 38 -15.93 -5.71 -17.95
CA PHE A 38 -15.97 -7.07 -17.44
C PHE A 38 -16.87 -7.98 -18.29
N ALA A 39 -18.07 -7.54 -18.67
CA ALA A 39 -18.97 -8.34 -19.51
C ALA A 39 -18.34 -8.68 -20.87
N ARG A 40 -17.66 -7.70 -21.48
CA ARG A 40 -16.91 -7.91 -22.73
C ARG A 40 -15.73 -8.86 -22.54
N GLY A 41 -14.95 -8.69 -21.47
CA GLY A 41 -13.76 -9.49 -21.20
C GLY A 41 -14.07 -10.95 -20.84
N PHE A 42 -15.12 -11.18 -20.05
CA PHE A 42 -15.57 -12.54 -19.73
C PHE A 42 -16.34 -13.20 -20.89
N LYS A 43 -16.83 -12.41 -21.87
CA LYS A 43 -17.73 -12.84 -22.97
C LYS A 43 -19.08 -13.39 -22.51
N GLU A 44 -19.52 -12.98 -21.32
CA GLU A 44 -20.76 -13.41 -20.67
C GLU A 44 -21.39 -12.22 -19.93
N GLN A 45 -22.68 -12.32 -19.60
CA GLN A 45 -23.30 -11.35 -18.70
C GLN A 45 -22.76 -11.57 -17.28
N VAL A 46 -21.98 -10.61 -16.80
CA VAL A 46 -21.41 -10.61 -15.46
C VAL A 46 -21.91 -9.42 -14.66
N LYS A 47 -22.10 -9.63 -13.37
CA LYS A 47 -22.43 -8.57 -12.42
C LYS A 47 -21.14 -8.08 -11.78
N ALA A 48 -20.72 -6.88 -12.18
CA ALA A 48 -19.77 -6.11 -11.38
C ALA A 48 -20.60 -5.42 -10.28
N GLU A 49 -20.51 -5.92 -9.05
CA GLU A 49 -21.24 -5.36 -7.92
C GLU A 49 -20.86 -3.90 -7.67
N GLU A 50 -21.82 -3.12 -7.18
CA GLU A 50 -21.53 -1.82 -6.59
C GLU A 50 -20.51 -2.01 -5.45
N GLY A 51 -19.48 -1.16 -5.43
CA GLY A 51 -18.41 -1.27 -4.43
C GLY A 51 -17.27 -2.23 -4.80
N LEU A 52 -17.20 -2.79 -6.02
CA LEU A 52 -16.04 -3.57 -6.47
C LEU A 52 -14.71 -2.81 -6.29
N ALA A 53 -14.70 -1.49 -6.52
CA ALA A 53 -13.54 -0.64 -6.26
C ALA A 53 -13.15 -0.62 -4.76
N ASP A 54 -14.12 -0.59 -3.86
CA ASP A 54 -13.86 -0.66 -2.41
C ASP A 54 -13.39 -2.05 -1.98
N GLN A 55 -13.89 -3.11 -2.62
CA GLN A 55 -13.43 -4.47 -2.39
C GLN A 55 -11.95 -4.63 -2.76
N VAL A 56 -11.52 -4.08 -3.90
CA VAL A 56 -10.10 -4.05 -4.30
C VAL A 56 -9.26 -3.32 -3.26
N GLU A 57 -9.72 -2.16 -2.80
CA GLU A 57 -9.02 -1.40 -1.76
C GLU A 57 -8.84 -2.20 -0.48
N LYS A 58 -9.92 -2.82 0.02
CA LYS A 58 -9.91 -3.65 1.24
C LYS A 58 -8.91 -4.80 1.13
N VAL A 59 -8.85 -5.49 0.00
CA VAL A 59 -7.89 -6.59 -0.21
C VAL A 59 -6.45 -6.08 -0.23
N LEU A 60 -6.18 -4.94 -0.88
CA LEU A 60 -4.85 -4.31 -0.90
C LEU A 60 -4.44 -3.82 0.49
N GLU A 61 -5.36 -3.21 1.24
CA GLU A 61 -5.14 -2.76 2.61
C GLU A 61 -4.79 -3.92 3.52
N GLN A 62 -5.59 -5.00 3.51
CA GLN A 62 -5.32 -6.21 4.30
C GLN A 62 -3.97 -6.84 3.97
N LYS A 63 -3.58 -6.88 2.69
CA LYS A 63 -2.26 -7.37 2.27
C LYS A 63 -1.12 -6.52 2.81
N ALA A 64 -1.26 -5.20 2.77
CA ALA A 64 -0.25 -4.28 3.27
C ALA A 64 -0.13 -4.34 4.81
N LEU A 65 -1.26 -4.38 5.54
CA LEU A 65 -1.29 -4.59 6.99
C LEU A 65 -0.68 -5.95 7.39
N SER A 66 -1.01 -7.03 6.67
CA SER A 66 -0.41 -8.35 6.90
C SER A 66 1.11 -8.33 6.69
N ALA A 67 1.59 -7.59 5.69
CA ALA A 67 3.02 -7.45 5.44
C ALA A 67 3.74 -6.65 6.54
N LEU A 68 3.06 -5.70 7.21
CA LEU A 68 3.58 -5.03 8.41
C LEU A 68 3.78 -6.03 9.55
N SER A 69 2.79 -6.88 9.81
CA SER A 69 2.89 -7.92 10.85
C SER A 69 4.05 -8.87 10.58
N ILE A 70 4.26 -9.28 9.32
CA ILE A 70 5.37 -10.16 8.92
C ILE A 70 6.71 -9.43 9.09
N SER A 71 6.82 -8.17 8.65
CA SER A 71 8.05 -7.38 8.78
C SER A 71 8.44 -7.18 10.23
N ARG A 72 7.46 -6.96 11.12
CA ARG A 72 7.70 -6.93 12.57
C ARG A 72 8.24 -8.25 13.09
N LYS A 73 7.62 -9.38 12.75
CA LYS A 73 8.07 -10.71 13.18
C LYS A 73 9.49 -11.03 12.68
N ALA A 74 9.86 -10.52 11.51
CA ALA A 74 11.21 -10.63 10.95
C ALA A 74 12.25 -9.69 11.58
N GLY A 75 11.85 -8.78 12.48
CA GLY A 75 12.73 -7.74 13.04
C GLY A 75 13.03 -6.60 12.06
N GLU A 76 12.31 -6.51 10.95
CA GLU A 76 12.50 -5.55 9.87
C GLU A 76 11.52 -4.35 9.96
N LEU A 77 10.84 -4.19 11.10
CA LEU A 77 9.99 -3.03 11.40
C LEU A 77 10.27 -2.53 12.81
N ILE A 78 10.63 -1.24 12.92
CA ILE A 78 10.83 -0.52 14.18
C ILE A 78 9.64 0.41 14.40
N THR A 79 9.10 0.44 15.62
CA THR A 79 7.93 1.26 15.98
C THR A 79 8.26 2.25 17.09
N GLY A 80 7.64 3.43 17.04
CA GLY A 80 7.78 4.51 18.02
C GLY A 80 8.80 5.56 17.59
N PHE A 81 8.58 6.81 18.01
CA PHE A 81 9.35 7.98 17.58
C PHE A 81 10.86 7.82 17.82
N SER A 82 11.28 7.65 19.08
CA SER A 82 12.72 7.60 19.44
C SER A 82 13.46 6.43 18.79
N LYS A 83 12.80 5.28 18.65
CA LYS A 83 13.40 4.12 17.99
C LYS A 83 13.50 4.33 16.47
N THR A 84 12.51 4.96 15.87
CA THR A 84 12.50 5.32 14.44
C THR A 84 13.61 6.32 14.14
N GLU A 85 13.79 7.34 14.99
CA GLU A 85 14.94 8.26 14.91
C GLU A 85 16.27 7.50 14.99
N GLY A 86 16.45 6.63 15.97
CA GLY A 86 17.66 5.82 16.10
C GLY A 86 17.92 4.94 14.87
N ALA A 87 16.85 4.38 14.28
CA ALA A 87 16.93 3.56 13.07
C ALA A 87 17.42 4.36 11.85
N LEU A 88 16.92 5.58 11.66
CA LEU A 88 17.35 6.47 10.57
C LEU A 88 18.86 6.70 10.58
N ARG A 89 19.45 6.82 11.77
CA ARG A 89 20.90 7.01 11.94
C ARG A 89 21.74 5.80 11.51
N THR A 90 21.12 4.62 11.36
CA THR A 90 21.82 3.39 10.91
C THR A 90 21.95 3.26 9.40
N GLY A 91 21.24 4.08 8.62
CA GLY A 91 21.24 4.00 7.14
C GLY A 91 20.55 2.74 6.56
N ARG A 92 19.84 1.95 7.38
CA ARG A 92 19.15 0.72 6.94
C ARG A 92 17.64 0.89 6.70
N VAL A 93 17.12 2.11 6.79
CA VAL A 93 15.68 2.37 6.65
C VAL A 93 15.32 2.44 5.17
N LEU A 94 14.31 1.67 4.74
CA LEU A 94 13.73 1.74 3.40
C LEU A 94 12.63 2.81 3.33
N ALA A 95 11.80 2.88 4.37
CA ALA A 95 10.65 3.75 4.40
C ALA A 95 10.28 4.16 5.83
N LEU A 96 9.72 5.37 5.96
CA LEU A 96 9.01 5.83 7.14
C LEU A 96 7.52 5.61 6.95
N LEU A 97 6.88 5.07 7.97
CA LEU A 97 5.44 4.91 8.04
C LEU A 97 4.90 5.80 9.15
N HIS A 98 3.89 6.59 8.82
CA HIS A 98 3.19 7.45 9.76
C HIS A 98 1.71 7.10 9.73
N ALA A 99 1.10 7.10 10.91
CA ALA A 99 -0.34 6.99 11.00
C ALA A 99 -1.01 8.21 10.31
N THR A 100 -2.18 8.02 9.70
CA THR A 100 -2.95 9.11 9.05
C THR A 100 -3.44 10.16 10.05
N ASP A 101 -3.51 9.79 11.32
CA ASP A 101 -3.85 10.60 12.48
C ASP A 101 -2.63 11.02 13.31
N ALA A 102 -1.40 10.78 12.81
CA ALA A 102 -0.18 11.27 13.44
C ALA A 102 -0.11 12.81 13.40
N SER A 103 0.48 13.41 14.45
CA SER A 103 0.70 14.85 14.52
C SER A 103 1.75 15.32 13.51
N GLU A 104 1.51 16.50 12.93
CA GLU A 104 2.43 17.12 11.96
C GLU A 104 3.81 17.42 12.57
N ASP A 105 3.88 17.73 13.86
CA ASP A 105 5.15 18.00 14.56
C ASP A 105 6.07 16.75 14.57
N GLY A 106 5.52 15.58 14.89
CA GLY A 106 6.28 14.33 14.88
C GLY A 106 6.76 13.95 13.48
N ILE A 107 5.89 14.14 12.47
CA ILE A 107 6.22 13.91 11.07
C ILE A 107 7.36 14.83 10.62
N LYS A 108 7.27 16.15 10.88
CA LYS A 108 8.29 17.14 10.50
C LYS A 108 9.65 16.85 11.14
N LYS A 109 9.67 16.47 12.42
CA LYS A 109 10.92 16.12 13.12
C LYS A 109 11.61 14.91 12.49
N LEU A 110 10.86 13.82 12.23
CA LEU A 110 11.43 12.64 11.57
C LEU A 110 11.83 12.91 10.13
N ALA A 111 11.09 13.75 9.40
CA ALA A 111 11.43 14.17 8.05
C ALA A 111 12.75 14.98 8.01
N ALA A 112 12.95 15.90 8.96
CA ALA A 112 14.19 16.67 9.07
C ALA A 112 15.40 15.76 9.38
N ILE A 113 15.22 14.76 10.24
CA ILE A 113 16.25 13.76 10.54
C ILE A 113 16.53 12.90 9.29
N ALA A 114 15.50 12.42 8.60
CA ALA A 114 15.68 11.65 7.38
C ALA A 114 16.42 12.46 6.31
N ALA A 115 16.09 13.74 6.15
CA ALA A 115 16.75 14.64 5.21
C ALA A 115 18.23 14.84 5.52
N SER A 116 18.63 14.98 6.78
CA SER A 116 20.05 15.13 7.14
C SER A 116 20.87 13.86 6.89
N MET A 117 20.24 12.69 7.01
CA MET A 117 20.87 11.40 6.68
C MET A 117 20.99 11.16 5.16
N ASN A 118 20.20 11.86 4.34
CA ASN A 118 20.18 11.73 2.88
C ASN A 118 21.32 12.48 2.17
N SER A 119 22.29 13.03 2.91
CA SER A 119 23.49 13.69 2.34
C SER A 119 24.31 12.80 1.39
N ASN A 120 24.06 11.48 1.40
CA ASN A 120 24.64 10.48 0.50
C ASN A 120 23.72 10.02 -0.65
N GLY A 121 22.66 10.77 -0.98
CA GLY A 121 21.83 10.55 -2.18
C GLY A 121 20.73 9.48 -2.08
N GLY A 122 20.53 8.85 -0.92
CA GLY A 122 19.38 7.99 -0.68
C GLY A 122 18.13 8.81 -0.33
N THR A 123 16.96 8.46 -0.85
CA THR A 123 15.68 9.02 -0.39
C THR A 123 14.84 7.93 0.26
N HIS A 124 14.35 8.20 1.46
CA HIS A 124 13.46 7.30 2.18
C HIS A 124 12.02 7.52 1.68
N ALA A 125 11.31 6.44 1.35
CA ALA A 125 9.88 6.57 1.05
C ALA A 125 9.12 6.98 2.32
N VAL A 126 8.18 7.91 2.20
CA VAL A 126 7.28 8.27 3.32
C VAL A 126 5.87 7.78 2.97
N LEU A 127 5.28 6.99 3.85
CA LEU A 127 3.99 6.35 3.65
C LEU A 127 3.04 6.75 4.78
N ARG A 128 1.85 7.22 4.43
CA ARG A 128 0.78 7.60 5.37
C ARG A 128 -0.54 6.98 4.93
N LEU A 129 -0.69 5.68 5.18
CA LEU A 129 -1.74 4.84 4.59
C LEU A 129 -2.71 4.23 5.61
N PHE A 130 -2.34 4.20 6.89
CA PHE A 130 -3.12 3.50 7.91
C PHE A 130 -3.35 4.43 9.09
N THR A 131 -4.48 4.28 9.78
CA THR A 131 -4.69 4.92 11.08
C THR A 131 -3.83 4.24 12.15
N SER A 132 -3.62 4.92 13.27
CA SER A 132 -2.98 4.35 14.45
C SER A 132 -3.65 3.04 14.88
N ALA A 133 -4.98 3.02 14.92
CA ALA A 133 -5.76 1.83 15.28
C ALA A 133 -5.54 0.65 14.32
N GLN A 134 -5.44 0.88 13.01
CA GLN A 134 -5.13 -0.16 12.04
C GLN A 134 -3.71 -0.71 12.25
N MET A 135 -2.75 0.18 12.52
CA MET A 135 -1.37 -0.21 12.82
C MET A 135 -1.26 -1.00 14.12
N ASP A 136 -1.96 -0.59 15.16
CA ASP A 136 -2.03 -1.24 16.46
C ASP A 136 -2.52 -2.68 16.33
N LEU A 137 -3.65 -2.86 15.64
CA LEU A 137 -4.23 -4.16 15.35
C LEU A 137 -3.27 -5.06 14.57
N ALA A 138 -2.65 -4.54 13.50
CA ALA A 138 -1.73 -5.31 12.68
C ALA A 138 -0.46 -5.71 13.44
N LEU A 139 -0.01 -4.90 14.40
CA LEU A 139 1.26 -5.07 15.09
C LEU A 139 1.13 -5.73 16.47
N GLY A 140 -0.09 -5.89 16.98
CA GLY A 140 -0.35 -6.36 18.34
C GLY A 140 0.35 -5.47 19.37
N ARG A 141 0.22 -4.15 19.21
CA ARG A 141 0.73 -3.12 20.12
C ARG A 141 -0.26 -1.99 20.20
N ASP A 142 -0.12 -1.18 21.25
CA ASP A 142 -0.90 0.03 21.40
C ASP A 142 -0.08 1.26 20.97
N ASN A 143 -0.78 2.25 20.41
CA ASN A 143 -0.28 3.60 20.12
C ASN A 143 0.90 3.65 19.14
N VAL A 144 0.84 2.89 18.05
CA VAL A 144 1.82 2.92 16.97
C VAL A 144 1.53 4.08 16.02
N ILE A 145 2.17 5.21 16.29
CA ILE A 145 2.05 6.44 15.47
C ILE A 145 3.10 6.52 14.35
N HIS A 146 4.34 6.12 14.64
CA HIS A 146 5.45 6.18 13.71
C HIS A 146 6.18 4.84 13.65
N ALA A 147 6.66 4.47 12.48
CA ALA A 147 7.51 3.31 12.29
C ALA A 147 8.56 3.52 11.19
N ALA A 148 9.69 2.82 11.32
CA ALA A 148 10.71 2.68 10.28
C ALA A 148 10.70 1.24 9.77
N LEU A 149 10.57 1.08 8.45
CA LEU A 149 10.72 -0.19 7.77
C LEU A 149 12.18 -0.36 7.35
N LEU A 150 12.78 -1.49 7.70
CA LEU A 150 14.20 -1.75 7.48
C LEU A 150 14.46 -2.54 6.19
N ALA A 151 15.69 -2.47 5.71
CA ALA A 151 16.16 -3.25 4.58
C ALA A 151 16.22 -4.74 4.94
N GLY A 152 15.49 -5.54 4.17
CA GLY A 152 15.40 -6.99 4.32
C GLY A 152 14.33 -7.55 3.40
N GLN A 153 14.07 -8.86 3.44
CA GLN A 153 13.13 -9.49 2.50
C GLN A 153 11.68 -9.13 2.87
N ALA A 154 11.33 -9.15 4.15
CA ALA A 154 9.99 -8.84 4.62
C ALA A 154 9.69 -7.35 4.46
N GLY A 155 10.64 -6.47 4.77
CA GLY A 155 10.58 -5.02 4.64
C GLY A 155 10.42 -4.59 3.18
N ARG A 156 11.19 -5.15 2.24
CA ARG A 156 10.99 -4.86 0.80
C ARG A 156 9.62 -5.31 0.31
N ASN A 157 9.15 -6.49 0.74
CA ASN A 157 7.81 -6.95 0.41
C ASN A 157 6.73 -6.01 1.00
N CYS A 158 6.87 -5.58 2.26
CA CYS A 158 5.94 -4.66 2.89
C CYS A 158 5.89 -3.31 2.18
N LEU A 159 7.04 -2.74 1.81
CA LEU A 159 7.11 -1.52 1.01
C LEU A 159 6.36 -1.69 -0.33
N ASN A 160 6.55 -2.82 -1.01
CA ASN A 160 5.86 -3.12 -2.26
C ASN A 160 4.33 -3.18 -2.09
N GLN A 161 3.82 -3.87 -1.07
CA GLN A 161 2.37 -3.94 -0.82
C GLN A 161 1.79 -2.58 -0.45
N ALA A 162 2.49 -1.81 0.38
CA ALA A 162 2.08 -0.45 0.75
C ALA A 162 2.05 0.49 -0.47
N GLN A 163 3.05 0.42 -1.35
CA GLN A 163 3.07 1.18 -2.59
C GLN A 163 1.95 0.80 -3.56
N LYS A 164 1.57 -0.49 -3.63
CA LYS A 164 0.40 -0.92 -4.41
C LYS A 164 -0.88 -0.30 -3.88
N LEU A 165 -1.09 -0.30 -2.57
CA LEU A 165 -2.23 0.38 -1.94
C LEU A 165 -2.21 1.89 -2.21
N ALA A 166 -1.05 2.55 -2.05
CA ALA A 166 -0.90 3.97 -2.33
C ALA A 166 -1.25 4.32 -3.77
N ARG A 167 -0.73 3.54 -4.74
CA ARG A 167 -1.06 3.69 -6.17
C ARG A 167 -2.54 3.48 -6.45
N TYR A 168 -3.17 2.51 -5.76
CA TYR A 168 -4.59 2.23 -5.92
C TYR A 168 -5.45 3.41 -5.47
N ARG A 169 -5.18 3.94 -4.28
CA ARG A 169 -5.84 5.14 -3.73
C ARG A 169 -5.57 6.40 -4.56
N GLY A 170 -4.49 6.38 -5.35
CA GLY A 170 -4.05 7.53 -6.13
C GLY A 170 -3.36 8.58 -5.25
N PRO A 171 -2.97 9.73 -5.83
CA PRO A 171 -2.52 10.86 -5.05
C PRO A 171 -3.68 11.35 -4.17
N SER A 172 -3.74 10.90 -2.92
CA SER A 172 -4.31 11.70 -1.85
C SER A 172 -3.52 13.00 -1.79
N ASP A 173 -4.18 14.16 -1.63
CA ASP A 173 -3.59 15.53 -1.57
C ASP A 173 -2.55 15.76 -0.44
N HIS A 174 -1.96 14.68 0.11
CA HIS A 174 -0.94 14.67 1.14
C HIS A 174 0.29 13.82 0.79
N SER A 175 0.80 13.92 -0.45
CA SER A 175 2.20 13.54 -0.72
C SER A 175 2.78 14.28 -1.92
N GLY A 176 3.81 15.09 -1.66
CA GLY A 176 4.66 15.65 -2.70
C GLY A 176 5.59 14.59 -3.29
N LEU A 177 5.55 14.48 -4.63
CA LEU A 177 6.58 13.97 -5.57
C LEU A 177 6.93 12.46 -5.46
N ALA A 178 7.06 11.66 -6.52
CA ALA A 178 7.15 11.90 -7.97
C ALA A 178 6.58 10.68 -8.74
N GLY A 179 6.02 10.94 -9.92
CA GLY A 179 5.31 9.96 -10.74
C GLY A 179 6.18 9.09 -11.66
N THR A 180 5.54 8.11 -12.30
CA THR A 180 5.95 7.53 -13.59
C THR A 180 4.72 7.01 -14.33
N LYS A 181 4.57 7.42 -15.59
CA LYS A 181 3.61 6.94 -16.58
C LYS A 181 3.93 5.50 -16.99
N GLY A 182 2.91 4.75 -17.40
CA GLY A 182 3.09 3.57 -18.26
C GLY A 182 2.03 2.49 -18.05
N ALA A 183 0.87 2.65 -18.68
CA ALA A 183 0.03 1.51 -19.01
C ALA A 183 0.56 0.93 -20.33
N VAL A 184 0.97 -0.33 -20.32
CA VAL A 184 1.32 -1.10 -21.53
C VAL A 184 0.26 -2.18 -21.69
N ALA A 185 -0.39 -2.19 -22.85
CA ALA A 185 -1.23 -3.29 -23.30
C ALA A 185 -0.32 -4.42 -23.79
N GLN A 186 -0.66 -5.67 -23.46
CA GLN A 186 -0.08 -6.84 -24.13
C GLN A 186 -1.19 -7.81 -24.50
N ASP A 187 -0.99 -8.39 -25.69
CA ASP A 187 -1.87 -9.26 -26.48
C ASP A 187 -2.28 -10.57 -25.78
#